data_AF-A0A2M6XXJ2-F1
#
_entry.id   AF-A0A2M6XXJ2-F1
#
_cell.length_a   1.000
_cell.length_b   1.000
_cell.length_c   1.000
_cell.angle_alpha   90.00
_cell.angle_beta   90.00
_cell.angle_gamma   90.00
#
_symmetry.space_group_name_H-M   'P 1'
#
loop_
_entity.id
_entity.type
_entity.pdbx_description
1 polymer ?
#
loop_
_entity_poly.entity_id
_entity_poly.type
_entity_poly.pdbx_seq_one_letter_code
_entity_poly.pdbx_strand_id
1 'polypeptide(L)'
;MNIFYEEDGGFKVGNILADNTTSLQVENTHGKRSKIKAANVMLRFEQPGLAEFLAAAEQVAAAIDVEFLWEASPQDEFEFGALAQEYFGHAPTPVEAAGALIRLHSSPMHFYKKGKGRYKAAPPDALKSALASAEKKRLQAELQARFTGELMRFNLPAEFGDKLAMLLYKPDRNTLEVKALEAACAATHL
;
A
#
# COMPACT_ATOMS: atom_id res chain seq x y z
N MET A 1 17.12 -20.91 13.11
CA MET A 1 15.70 -20.58 12.91
C MET A 1 15.56 -19.08 12.81
N ASN A 2 14.90 -18.59 11.76
CA ASN A 2 14.65 -17.18 11.49
C ASN A 2 13.17 -16.84 11.66
N ILE A 3 12.86 -15.56 11.80
CA ILE A 3 11.48 -15.06 11.88
C ILE A 3 11.25 -13.92 10.90
N PHE A 4 10.02 -13.87 10.39
CA PHE A 4 9.45 -12.73 9.71
C PHE A 4 8.42 -12.08 10.63
N TYR A 5 8.54 -10.77 10.87
CA TYR A 5 7.74 -10.06 11.87
C TYR A 5 7.37 -8.65 11.44
N GLU A 6 6.30 -8.11 12.03
CA GLU A 6 5.83 -6.75 11.79
C GLU A 6 6.25 -5.81 12.94
N GLU A 7 6.95 -4.73 12.63
CA GLU A 7 7.42 -3.71 13.57
C GLU A 7 7.25 -2.31 12.95
N ASP A 8 6.62 -1.40 13.71
CA ASP A 8 6.35 -0.01 13.28
C ASP A 8 5.61 0.11 11.93
N GLY A 9 4.75 -0.87 11.63
CA GLY A 9 3.99 -0.92 10.37
C GLY A 9 4.79 -1.44 9.18
N GLY A 10 6.08 -1.77 9.35
CA GLY A 10 6.91 -2.41 8.34
C GLY A 10 7.15 -3.89 8.65
N PHE A 11 7.57 -4.63 7.63
CA PHE A 11 8.00 -6.02 7.78
C PHE A 11 9.52 -6.12 7.87
N LYS A 12 9.99 -6.99 8.77
CA LYS A 12 11.41 -7.22 9.03
C LYS A 12 11.68 -8.70 9.22
N VAL A 13 12.95 -9.06 9.11
CA VAL A 13 13.46 -10.41 9.37
C VAL A 13 14.53 -10.37 10.46
N GLY A 14 14.56 -11.42 11.28
CA GLY A 14 15.59 -11.59 12.31
C GLY A 14 15.89 -13.06 12.58
N ASN A 15 17.13 -13.34 12.99
CA ASN A 15 17.53 -14.64 13.50
C ASN A 15 17.17 -14.75 14.98
N ILE A 16 16.61 -15.88 15.42
CA ILE A 16 16.24 -16.08 16.83
C ILE A 16 17.50 -16.39 17.65
N LEU A 17 17.81 -15.53 18.62
CA LEU A 17 18.85 -15.77 19.63
C LEU A 17 18.30 -16.45 20.88
N ALA A 18 17.10 -16.04 21.32
CA ALA A 18 16.40 -16.64 22.45
C ALA A 18 14.89 -16.56 22.22
N ASP A 19 14.18 -17.63 22.57
CA ASP A 19 12.73 -17.72 22.44
C ASP A 19 12.10 -17.80 23.85
N ASN A 20 11.35 -16.78 24.23
CA ASN A 20 10.58 -16.78 25.47
C ASN A 20 9.09 -16.75 25.13
N THR A 21 8.26 -17.25 26.06
CA THR A 21 6.82 -17.43 25.85
C THR A 21 6.09 -16.21 25.28
N THR A 22 6.45 -15.00 25.70
CA THR A 22 5.79 -13.74 25.26
C THR A 22 6.65 -12.88 24.34
N SER A 23 7.94 -13.22 24.17
CA SER A 23 8.87 -12.39 23.41
C SER A 23 10.12 -13.14 22.96
N LEU A 24 10.62 -12.80 21.78
CA LEU A 24 11.85 -13.33 21.22
C LEU A 24 12.96 -12.28 21.27
N GLN A 25 14.19 -12.71 21.55
CA GLN A 25 15.37 -11.92 21.26
C GLN A 25 15.86 -12.30 19.88
N VAL A 26 16.00 -11.30 19.00
CA VAL A 26 16.39 -11.52 17.62
C VAL A 26 17.52 -10.61 17.20
N GLU A 27 18.32 -11.09 16.27
CA GLU A 27 19.37 -10.33 15.60
C GLU A 27 18.97 -10.06 14.15
N ASN A 28 18.98 -8.79 13.73
CA ASN A 28 18.65 -8.43 12.35
C ASN A 28 19.84 -8.66 11.40
N THR A 29 19.63 -8.43 10.11
CA THR A 29 20.67 -8.54 9.06
C THR A 29 21.88 -7.63 9.26
N HIS A 30 21.79 -6.61 10.11
CA HIS A 30 22.87 -5.67 10.44
C HIS A 30 23.53 -5.97 11.80
N GLY A 31 23.22 -7.11 12.44
CA GLY A 31 23.77 -7.49 13.75
C GLY A 31 23.15 -6.74 14.95
N LYS A 32 22.13 -5.91 14.73
CA LYS A 32 21.40 -5.23 15.81
C LYS A 32 20.46 -6.22 16.49
N ARG A 33 20.54 -6.27 17.82
CA ARG A 33 19.68 -7.10 18.66
C ARG A 33 18.47 -6.34 19.14
N SER A 34 17.30 -6.96 19.03
CA SER A 34 16.02 -6.39 19.43
C SER A 34 15.16 -7.43 20.13
N LYS A 35 14.25 -6.97 21.00
CA LYS A 35 13.24 -7.81 21.65
C LYS A 35 11.90 -7.64 20.95
N ILE A 36 11.37 -8.70 20.36
CA ILE A 36 10.13 -8.71 19.59
C ILE A 36 9.05 -9.45 20.36
N LYS A 37 7.82 -8.93 20.39
CA LYS A 37 6.68 -9.63 20.99
C LYS A 37 6.32 -10.84 20.13
N ALA A 38 5.97 -11.98 20.75
CA ALA A 38 5.58 -13.18 20.01
C ALA A 38 4.38 -12.92 19.07
N ALA A 39 3.44 -12.06 19.47
CA ALA A 39 2.29 -11.65 18.67
C ALA A 39 2.64 -10.84 17.40
N ASN A 40 3.87 -10.35 17.28
CA ASN A 40 4.34 -9.64 16.07
C ASN A 40 5.03 -10.58 15.08
N VAL A 41 5.27 -11.84 15.44
CA VAL A 41 5.86 -12.83 14.54
C VAL A 41 4.78 -13.33 13.60
N MET A 42 5.01 -13.16 12.29
CA MET A 42 4.08 -13.60 11.26
C MET A 42 4.34 -15.05 10.87
N LEU A 43 5.61 -15.41 10.70
CA LEU A 43 6.03 -16.79 10.42
C LEU A 43 7.47 -17.04 10.88
N ARG A 44 7.81 -18.32 11.01
CA ARG A 44 9.17 -18.81 11.27
C ARG A 44 9.67 -19.58 10.05
N PHE A 45 10.95 -19.47 9.74
CA PHE A 45 11.53 -20.10 8.56
C PHE A 45 13.00 -20.50 8.78
N GLU A 46 13.45 -21.48 8.02
CA GLU A 46 14.86 -21.91 8.01
C GLU A 46 15.59 -21.51 6.73
N GLN A 47 14.88 -21.51 5.59
CA GLN A 47 15.37 -21.16 4.27
C GLN A 47 14.35 -20.24 3.58
N PRO A 48 14.78 -19.33 2.68
CA PRO A 48 16.16 -18.97 2.34
C PRO A 48 16.90 -18.21 3.47
N GLY A 49 18.16 -17.84 3.24
CA GLY A 49 18.97 -17.08 4.18
C GLY A 49 18.33 -15.73 4.57
N LEU A 50 18.66 -15.24 5.76
CA LEU A 50 18.04 -14.03 6.35
C LEU A 50 18.15 -12.80 5.42
N ALA A 51 19.28 -12.62 4.75
CA ALA A 51 19.53 -11.50 3.86
C ALA A 51 18.73 -11.56 2.55
N GLU A 52 18.42 -12.77 2.08
CA GLU A 52 17.74 -13.01 0.79
C GLU A 52 16.22 -13.04 0.94
N PHE A 53 15.74 -13.45 2.12
CA PHE A 53 14.33 -13.70 2.38
C PHE A 53 13.44 -12.52 2.02
N LEU A 54 13.77 -11.31 2.50
CA LEU A 54 12.90 -10.15 2.31
C LEU A 54 12.84 -9.74 0.84
N ALA A 55 13.99 -9.75 0.14
CA ALA A 55 14.06 -9.45 -1.28
C ALA A 55 13.26 -10.46 -2.12
N ALA A 56 13.39 -11.76 -1.80
CA ALA A 56 12.62 -12.82 -2.47
C ALA A 56 11.11 -12.67 -2.20
N ALA A 57 10.71 -12.34 -0.97
CA ALA A 57 9.31 -12.12 -0.62
C ALA A 57 8.72 -10.89 -1.32
N GLU A 58 9.50 -9.81 -1.45
CA GLU A 58 9.11 -8.62 -2.21
C GLU A 58 8.94 -8.91 -3.71
N GLN A 59 9.82 -9.74 -4.29
CA GLN A 59 9.68 -10.19 -5.68
C GLN A 59 8.39 -10.99 -5.88
N VAL A 60 8.08 -11.92 -4.96
CA VAL A 60 6.81 -12.65 -5.00
C VAL A 60 5.63 -11.69 -4.84
N ALA A 61 5.69 -10.75 -3.90
CA ALA A 61 4.63 -9.76 -3.71
C ALA A 61 4.37 -8.93 -4.97
N ALA A 62 5.42 -8.53 -5.69
CA ALA A 62 5.33 -7.79 -6.94
C ALA A 62 4.75 -8.63 -8.09
N ALA A 63 4.97 -9.94 -8.08
CA ALA A 63 4.42 -10.87 -9.06
C ALA A 63 2.95 -11.25 -8.79
N ILE A 64 2.44 -11.00 -7.58
CA ILE A 64 1.04 -11.30 -7.23
C ILE A 64 0.09 -10.27 -7.87
N ASP A 65 -0.83 -10.78 -8.67
CA ASP A 65 -1.97 -10.01 -9.15
C ASP A 65 -2.94 -9.79 -7.98
N VAL A 66 -3.13 -8.52 -7.62
CA VAL A 66 -3.98 -8.12 -6.49
C VAL A 66 -5.46 -8.34 -6.78
N GLU A 67 -5.89 -8.18 -8.02
CA GLU A 67 -7.28 -8.40 -8.41
C GLU A 67 -7.61 -9.88 -8.27
N PHE A 68 -6.76 -10.76 -8.84
CA PHE A 68 -6.95 -12.20 -8.69
C PHE A 68 -6.84 -12.66 -7.23
N LEU A 69 -5.89 -12.12 -6.46
CA LEU A 69 -5.77 -12.40 -5.02
C LEU A 69 -7.06 -12.00 -4.27
N TRP A 70 -7.66 -10.87 -4.63
CA TRP A 70 -8.92 -10.40 -4.06
C TRP A 70 -10.11 -11.27 -4.47
N GLU A 71 -10.19 -11.70 -5.73
CA GLU A 71 -11.21 -12.62 -6.22
C GLU A 71 -11.14 -13.99 -5.54
N ALA A 72 -9.93 -14.48 -5.26
CA ALA A 72 -9.70 -15.71 -4.52
C ALA A 72 -9.95 -15.58 -3.00
N SER A 73 -10.21 -14.36 -2.51
CA SER A 73 -10.34 -14.11 -1.07
C SER A 73 -11.71 -14.44 -0.52
N PRO A 74 -11.77 -15.05 0.69
CA PRO A 74 -13.03 -15.17 1.43
C PRO A 74 -13.66 -13.80 1.73
N GLN A 75 -14.99 -13.75 1.79
CA GLN A 75 -15.72 -12.54 2.22
C GLN A 75 -15.57 -12.25 3.72
N ASP A 76 -15.30 -13.29 4.53
CA ASP A 76 -15.08 -13.18 5.96
C ASP A 76 -13.62 -12.83 6.29
N GLU A 77 -13.33 -12.64 7.59
CA GLU A 77 -11.96 -12.45 8.05
C GLU A 77 -11.15 -13.73 7.83
N PHE A 78 -9.96 -13.58 7.25
CA PHE A 78 -9.04 -14.69 6.98
C PHE A 78 -7.62 -14.38 7.43
N GLU A 79 -6.85 -15.45 7.65
CA GLU A 79 -5.41 -15.37 7.89
C GLU A 79 -4.65 -15.40 6.56
N PHE A 80 -3.56 -14.63 6.48
CA PHE A 80 -2.77 -14.50 5.25
C PHE A 80 -2.27 -15.84 4.69
N GLY A 81 -1.95 -16.81 5.57
CA GLY A 81 -1.46 -18.12 5.16
C GLY A 81 -2.53 -18.96 4.44
N ALA A 82 -3.78 -18.87 4.88
CA ALA A 82 -4.89 -19.56 4.23
C ALA A 82 -5.14 -19.01 2.83
N LEU A 83 -5.14 -17.68 2.69
CA LEU A 83 -5.28 -17.06 1.37
C LEU A 83 -4.09 -17.36 0.46
N ALA A 84 -2.86 -17.36 0.98
CA ALA A 84 -1.68 -17.73 0.20
C ALA A 84 -1.83 -19.16 -0.35
N GLN A 85 -2.31 -20.11 0.46
CA GLN A 85 -2.56 -21.48 0.00
C GLN A 85 -3.59 -21.55 -1.14
N GLU A 86 -4.69 -20.80 -1.03
CA GLU A 86 -5.71 -20.75 -2.10
C GLU A 86 -5.16 -20.10 -3.38
N TYR A 87 -4.38 -19.02 -3.26
CA TYR A 87 -3.79 -18.33 -4.40
C TYR A 87 -2.75 -19.19 -5.15
N PHE A 88 -1.85 -19.84 -4.42
CA PHE A 88 -0.80 -20.67 -5.02
C PHE A 88 -1.27 -22.09 -5.36
N GLY A 89 -2.41 -22.53 -4.82
CA GLY A 89 -2.95 -23.87 -5.03
C GLY A 89 -2.15 -25.00 -4.36
N HIS A 90 -1.19 -24.66 -3.48
CA HIS A 90 -0.39 -25.60 -2.71
C HIS A 90 -0.02 -24.99 -1.35
N ALA A 91 0.55 -25.80 -0.45
CA ALA A 91 1.11 -25.28 0.80
C ALA A 91 2.19 -24.24 0.47
N PRO A 92 2.04 -22.97 0.87
CA PRO A 92 2.94 -21.91 0.47
C PRO A 92 4.28 -22.08 1.18
N THR A 93 5.36 -21.86 0.44
CA THR A 93 6.69 -21.70 1.02
C THR A 93 6.71 -20.47 1.94
N PRO A 94 7.65 -20.37 2.89
CA PRO A 94 7.77 -19.19 3.75
C PRO A 94 7.90 -17.88 2.97
N VAL A 95 8.57 -17.90 1.81
CA VAL A 95 8.74 -16.74 0.93
C VAL A 95 7.40 -16.35 0.28
N GLU A 96 6.64 -17.33 -0.21
CA GLU A 96 5.31 -17.10 -0.80
C GLU A 96 4.31 -16.57 0.21
N ALA A 97 4.27 -17.16 1.42
CA ALA A 97 3.42 -16.70 2.50
C ALA A 97 3.77 -15.26 2.92
N ALA A 98 5.06 -14.92 3.02
CA ALA A 98 5.51 -13.57 3.28
C ALA A 98 5.17 -12.61 2.13
N GLY A 99 5.36 -13.03 0.87
CA GLY A 99 5.03 -12.23 -0.31
C GLY A 99 3.54 -11.92 -0.41
N ALA A 100 2.67 -12.90 -0.16
CA ALA A 100 1.23 -12.70 -0.05
C ALA A 100 0.89 -11.70 1.06
N LEU A 101 1.51 -11.83 2.24
CA LEU A 101 1.30 -10.89 3.35
C LEU A 101 1.75 -9.46 3.02
N ILE A 102 2.91 -9.30 2.37
CA ILE A 102 3.40 -8.00 1.89
C ILE A 102 2.41 -7.42 0.88
N ARG A 103 1.91 -8.23 -0.06
CA ARG A 103 0.95 -7.80 -1.07
C ARG A 103 -0.37 -7.33 -0.46
N LEU A 104 -0.91 -8.10 0.48
CA LEU A 104 -2.11 -7.72 1.25
C LEU A 104 -1.91 -6.38 1.97
N HIS A 105 -0.78 -6.21 2.63
CA HIS A 105 -0.48 -5.00 3.38
C HIS A 105 -0.33 -3.76 2.49
N SER A 106 0.29 -3.93 1.32
CA SER A 106 0.50 -2.87 0.32
C SER A 106 -0.77 -2.51 -0.47
N SER A 107 -1.88 -3.25 -0.29
CA SER A 107 -3.10 -3.10 -1.08
C SER A 107 -4.32 -2.77 -0.19
N PRO A 108 -4.31 -1.63 0.54
CA PRO A 108 -5.36 -1.25 1.50
C PRO A 108 -6.73 -0.98 0.84
N MET A 109 -6.74 -0.81 -0.48
CA MET A 109 -7.96 -0.63 -1.27
C MET A 109 -8.76 -1.93 -1.37
N HIS A 110 -8.04 -3.03 -1.57
CA HIS A 110 -8.60 -4.38 -1.74
C HIS A 110 -8.75 -5.10 -0.41
N PHE A 111 -7.89 -4.80 0.57
CA PHE A 111 -7.83 -5.54 1.83
C PHE A 111 -7.83 -4.63 3.05
N TYR A 112 -8.74 -4.89 3.98
CA TYR A 112 -8.82 -4.20 5.25
C TYR A 112 -8.12 -5.01 6.34
N LYS A 113 -7.09 -4.43 6.97
CA LYS A 113 -6.39 -5.04 8.10
C LYS A 113 -7.32 -5.13 9.32
N LYS A 114 -7.52 -6.33 9.85
CA LYS A 114 -8.32 -6.60 11.07
C LYS A 114 -7.46 -6.96 12.28
N GLY A 115 -6.27 -7.49 12.02
CA GLY A 115 -5.30 -7.83 13.06
C GLY A 115 -3.92 -8.08 12.48
N LYS A 116 -3.04 -8.62 13.31
CA LYS A 116 -1.71 -9.08 12.89
C LYS A 116 -1.87 -10.35 12.04
N GLY A 117 -1.50 -10.28 10.76
CA GLY A 117 -1.69 -11.38 9.81
C GLY A 117 -3.15 -11.64 9.40
N ARG A 118 -4.10 -10.80 9.81
CA ARG A 118 -5.53 -11.00 9.55
C ARG A 118 -6.14 -9.87 8.74
N TYR A 119 -6.85 -10.25 7.69
CA TYR A 119 -7.40 -9.34 6.70
C TYR A 119 -8.84 -9.71 6.36
N LYS A 120 -9.53 -8.74 5.79
CA LYS A 120 -10.85 -8.92 5.19
C LYS A 120 -10.84 -8.30 3.80
N ALA A 121 -11.34 -9.02 2.81
CA ALA A 121 -11.49 -8.49 1.46
C ALA A 121 -12.50 -7.33 1.44
N ALA A 122 -12.21 -6.30 0.66
CA ALA A 122 -13.12 -5.19 0.43
C ALA A 122 -14.38 -5.73 -0.27
N PRO A 123 -15.59 -5.34 0.14
CA PRO A 123 -16.80 -5.71 -0.58
C PRO A 123 -16.74 -5.24 -2.04
N PRO A 124 -17.32 -5.98 -3.01
CA PRO A 124 -17.28 -5.60 -4.42
C PRO A 124 -17.76 -4.17 -4.71
N ASP A 125 -18.84 -3.75 -4.03
CA ASP A 125 -19.38 -2.39 -4.17
C ASP A 125 -18.41 -1.32 -3.66
N ALA A 126 -17.72 -1.61 -2.55
CA ALA A 126 -16.73 -0.73 -1.96
C ALA A 126 -15.49 -0.62 -2.86
N LEU A 127 -15.00 -1.76 -3.38
CA LEU A 127 -13.86 -1.78 -4.29
C LEU A 127 -14.17 -1.01 -5.58
N LYS A 128 -15.33 -1.25 -6.20
CA LYS A 128 -15.76 -0.55 -7.42
C LYS A 128 -15.89 0.96 -7.22
N SER A 129 -16.52 1.39 -6.13
CA SER A 129 -16.65 2.81 -5.77
C SER A 129 -15.29 3.47 -5.56
N ALA A 130 -14.40 2.76 -4.86
CA ALA A 130 -13.09 3.29 -4.55
C ALA A 130 -12.21 3.37 -5.82
N LEU A 131 -12.24 2.37 -6.70
CA LEU A 131 -11.55 2.40 -8.00
C LEU A 131 -12.07 3.53 -8.89
N ALA A 132 -13.39 3.72 -8.96
CA ALA A 132 -13.99 4.83 -9.70
C ALA A 132 -13.57 6.20 -9.12
N SER A 133 -13.48 6.30 -7.80
CA SER A 133 -13.01 7.52 -7.12
C SER A 133 -11.54 7.79 -7.37
N ALA A 134 -10.70 6.75 -7.39
CA ALA A 134 -9.28 6.85 -7.68
C ALA A 134 -9.03 7.29 -9.13
N GLU A 135 -9.75 6.70 -10.11
CA GLU A 135 -9.65 7.09 -11.52
C GLU A 135 -10.13 8.54 -11.74
N LYS A 136 -11.26 8.91 -11.13
CA LYS A 136 -11.74 10.30 -11.17
C LYS A 136 -10.72 11.27 -10.61
N LYS A 137 -10.04 10.91 -9.53
CA LYS A 137 -8.97 11.72 -8.93
C LYS A 137 -7.75 11.80 -9.85
N ARG A 138 -7.40 10.72 -10.57
CA ARG A 138 -6.32 10.71 -11.57
C ARG A 138 -6.60 11.67 -12.72
N LEU A 139 -7.78 11.58 -13.33
CA LEU A 139 -8.21 12.47 -14.41
C LEU A 139 -8.25 13.94 -13.96
N GLN A 140 -8.72 14.20 -12.74
CA GLN A 140 -8.69 15.54 -12.16
C GLN A 140 -7.24 16.04 -11.95
N ALA A 141 -6.33 15.20 -11.47
CA ALA A 141 -4.94 15.59 -11.28
C ALA A 141 -4.22 15.87 -12.61
N GLU A 142 -4.46 15.03 -13.64
CA GLU A 142 -3.93 15.25 -15.00
C GLU A 142 -4.44 16.56 -15.59
N LEU A 143 -5.74 16.83 -15.47
CA LEU A 143 -6.35 18.06 -15.96
C LEU A 143 -5.83 19.29 -15.21
N GLN A 144 -5.69 19.20 -13.88
CA GLN A 144 -5.09 20.25 -13.07
C GLN A 144 -3.65 20.51 -13.50
N ALA A 145 -2.84 19.47 -13.70
CA ALA A 145 -1.45 19.61 -14.15
C ALA A 145 -1.35 20.28 -15.53
N ARG A 146 -2.25 19.95 -16.47
CA ARG A 146 -2.35 20.63 -17.76
C ARG A 146 -2.63 22.12 -17.58
N PHE A 147 -3.64 22.47 -16.80
CA PHE A 147 -3.99 23.87 -16.55
C PHE A 147 -2.87 24.64 -15.84
N THR A 148 -2.25 24.05 -14.82
CA THR A 148 -1.08 24.66 -14.16
C THR A 148 0.03 24.93 -15.18
N GLY A 149 0.33 23.99 -16.07
CA GLY A 149 1.35 24.16 -17.11
C GLY A 149 1.05 25.26 -18.12
N GLU A 150 -0.21 25.46 -18.52
CA GLU A 150 -0.63 26.57 -19.39
C GLU A 150 -0.58 27.91 -18.67
N LEU A 151 -1.07 27.97 -17.43
CA LEU A 151 -1.07 29.19 -16.60
C LEU A 151 0.35 29.66 -16.26
N MET A 152 1.28 28.73 -16.01
CA MET A 152 2.70 29.05 -15.82
C MET A 152 3.34 29.70 -17.07
N ARG A 153 2.76 29.48 -18.25
CA ARG A 153 3.17 30.12 -19.52
C ARG A 153 2.39 31.40 -19.81
N PHE A 154 1.62 31.90 -18.84
CA PHE A 154 0.71 33.05 -18.99
C PHE A 154 -0.37 32.86 -20.06
N ASN A 155 -0.69 31.61 -20.40
CA ASN A 155 -1.80 31.27 -21.28
C ASN A 155 -3.01 30.86 -20.45
N LEU A 156 -4.15 31.49 -20.70
CA LEU A 156 -5.40 31.13 -20.05
C LEU A 156 -6.06 29.94 -20.79
N PRO A 157 -6.30 28.79 -20.12
CA PRO A 157 -7.01 27.67 -20.75
C PRO A 157 -8.44 28.09 -21.15
N ALA A 158 -8.94 27.57 -22.27
CA ALA A 158 -10.27 27.94 -22.80
C ALA A 158 -11.41 27.64 -21.79
N GLU A 159 -11.24 26.60 -20.98
CA GLU A 159 -12.17 26.13 -19.97
C GLU A 159 -12.33 27.11 -18.79
N PHE A 160 -11.45 28.10 -18.67
CA PHE A 160 -11.53 29.14 -17.65
C PHE A 160 -12.47 30.28 -18.05
N GLY A 161 -12.80 30.43 -19.34
CA GLY A 161 -13.54 31.58 -19.87
C GLY A 161 -14.83 31.88 -19.11
N ASP A 162 -15.73 30.89 -19.00
CA ASP A 162 -17.01 31.04 -18.30
C ASP A 162 -16.87 31.09 -16.77
N LYS A 163 -15.68 30.77 -16.24
CA LYS A 163 -15.38 30.68 -14.81
C LYS A 163 -14.63 31.91 -14.29
N LEU A 164 -14.21 32.83 -15.17
CA LEU A 164 -13.44 34.02 -14.80
C LEU A 164 -14.11 34.86 -13.72
N ALA A 165 -15.42 35.10 -13.83
CA ALA A 165 -16.15 35.87 -12.82
C ALA A 165 -16.11 35.19 -11.44
N MET A 166 -16.25 33.86 -11.39
CA MET A 166 -16.13 33.11 -10.14
C MET A 166 -14.70 33.19 -9.59
N LEU A 167 -13.69 33.00 -10.44
CA LEU A 167 -12.29 33.01 -10.05
C LEU A 167 -11.84 34.36 -9.49
N LEU A 168 -12.32 35.47 -10.05
CA LEU A 168 -11.92 36.82 -9.64
C LEU A 168 -12.68 37.33 -8.41
N TYR A 169 -13.99 37.06 -8.30
CA TYR A 169 -14.84 37.69 -7.28
C TYR A 169 -15.18 36.76 -6.10
N LYS A 170 -15.22 35.45 -6.31
CA LYS A 170 -15.57 34.48 -5.26
C LYS A 170 -14.95 33.10 -5.56
N PRO A 171 -13.62 32.96 -5.46
CA PRO A 171 -12.94 31.72 -5.82
C PRO A 171 -13.35 30.58 -4.88
N ASP A 172 -13.89 29.52 -5.46
CA ASP A 172 -14.12 28.26 -4.75
C ASP A 172 -12.85 27.40 -4.80
N ARG A 173 -12.10 27.38 -3.69
CA ARG A 173 -10.85 26.62 -3.53
C ARG A 173 -11.00 25.10 -3.72
N ASN A 174 -12.22 24.58 -3.76
CA ASN A 174 -12.45 23.17 -4.05
C ASN A 174 -12.42 22.86 -5.55
N THR A 175 -12.64 23.87 -6.39
CA THR A 175 -12.64 23.73 -7.85
C THR A 175 -11.26 23.50 -8.40
N LEU A 176 -11.20 22.81 -9.53
CA LEU A 176 -9.97 22.40 -10.18
C LEU A 176 -9.23 23.62 -10.76
N GLU A 177 -9.97 24.64 -11.19
CA GLU A 177 -9.45 25.88 -11.76
C GLU A 177 -8.74 26.74 -10.72
N VAL A 178 -9.31 26.91 -9.52
CA VAL A 178 -8.65 27.64 -8.42
C VAL A 178 -7.39 26.90 -7.97
N LYS A 179 -7.45 25.57 -7.84
CA LYS A 179 -6.27 24.75 -7.47
C LYS A 179 -5.15 24.84 -8.51
N ALA A 180 -5.49 24.85 -9.80
CA ALA A 180 -4.51 25.01 -10.86
C ALA A 180 -3.85 26.39 -10.83
N LEU A 181 -4.64 27.45 -10.55
CA LEU A 181 -4.15 28.83 -10.42
C LEU A 181 -3.25 29.01 -9.20
N GLU A 182 -3.67 28.54 -8.02
CA GLU A 182 -2.86 28.56 -6.80
C GLU A 182 -1.54 27.80 -6.99
N ALA A 183 -1.58 26.63 -7.63
CA ALA A 183 -0.38 25.86 -7.96
C ALA A 183 0.54 26.58 -8.95
N ALA A 184 -0.02 27.28 -9.95
CA ALA A 184 0.77 28.07 -10.90
C ALA A 184 1.44 29.27 -10.21
N CYS A 185 0.69 30.04 -9.40
CA CYS A 185 1.24 31.16 -8.61
C CYS A 185 2.37 30.70 -7.68
N ALA A 186 2.17 29.58 -6.97
CA ALA A 186 3.19 28.99 -6.11
C ALA A 186 4.44 28.59 -6.88
N ALA A 187 4.30 28.04 -8.10
CA ALA A 187 5.41 27.62 -8.95
C ALA A 187 6.16 28.79 -9.61
N THR A 188 5.50 29.91 -9.90
CA THR A 188 6.10 31.10 -10.52
C THR A 188 6.52 32.18 -9.50
N HIS A 189 6.27 31.96 -8.21
CA HIS A 189 6.47 32.94 -7.13
C HIS A 189 5.73 34.27 -7.34
N LEU A 190 4.48 34.18 -7.84
CA LEU A 190 3.57 35.32 -8.00
C LEU A 190 2.59 35.42 -6.83
#